data_AF-T0ZLQ9-F1
#
_entry.id   AF-T0ZLQ9-F1
#
_cell.length_a   1.000
_cell.length_b   1.000
_cell.length_c   1.000
_cell.angle_alpha   90.00
_cell.angle_beta   90.00
_cell.angle_gamma   90.00
#
_symmetry.space_group_name_H-M   'P 1'
#
loop_
_entity.id
_entity.type
_entity.pdbx_description
1 polymer ?
#
loop_
_entity_poly.entity_id
_entity_poly.type
_entity_poly.pdbx_seq_one_letter_code
_entity_poly.pdbx_strand_id
1 'polypeptide(L)'
;MHIDAVPNRRSRPTYLLRESYRVGKKVRKRTLANLSALSDEQIEAMRAVLAGVAVRPVEELFAVVRSRPHGHVQAVRVAMQRLGFEGLIASRASPERERVCAMVAARVLAPHTKLATT
;
A
#
# COMPACT_ATOMS: atom_id res chain seq x y z
N MET A 1 -22.82 -4.34 -16.60
CA MET A 1 -22.64 -5.50 -15.69
C MET A 1 -22.11 -4.99 -14.36
N HIS A 2 -22.32 -5.70 -13.25
CA HIS A 2 -21.81 -5.31 -11.91
C HIS A 2 -21.47 -6.56 -11.09
N ILE A 3 -20.57 -6.41 -10.11
CA ILE A 3 -20.28 -7.46 -9.13
C ILE A 3 -21.13 -7.22 -7.88
N ASP A 4 -21.88 -8.24 -7.48
CA ASP A 4 -22.74 -8.26 -6.31
C ASP A 4 -22.09 -9.10 -5.20
N ALA A 5 -22.05 -8.58 -3.98
CA ALA A 5 -21.52 -9.29 -2.82
C ALA A 5 -22.68 -9.82 -1.98
N VAL A 6 -22.87 -11.13 -1.98
CA VAL A 6 -23.95 -11.79 -1.25
C VAL A 6 -23.41 -12.28 0.10
N PRO A 7 -23.93 -11.78 1.24
CA PRO A 7 -23.49 -12.23 2.56
C PRO A 7 -23.60 -13.75 2.71
N ASN A 8 -22.55 -14.38 3.26
CA ASN A 8 -22.49 -15.82 3.45
C ASN A 8 -22.25 -16.18 4.93
N ARG A 9 -23.24 -15.87 5.77
CA ARG A 9 -23.16 -16.10 7.23
C ARG A 9 -21.86 -15.54 7.83
N ARG A 10 -21.00 -16.42 8.37
CA ARG A 10 -19.69 -16.08 8.96
C ARG A 10 -18.51 -16.27 8.00
N SER A 11 -18.77 -16.74 6.78
CA SER A 11 -17.77 -16.99 5.75
C SER A 11 -17.62 -15.78 4.84
N ARG A 12 -16.55 -15.78 4.03
CA ARG A 12 -16.31 -14.77 3.01
C ARG A 12 -17.54 -14.65 2.09
N PRO A 13 -17.96 -13.42 1.71
CA PRO A 13 -19.11 -13.21 0.84
C PRO A 13 -18.97 -13.95 -0.50
N THR A 14 -20.10 -14.35 -1.05
CA THR A 14 -20.16 -14.90 -2.41
C THR A 14 -20.19 -13.72 -3.38
N TYR A 15 -19.23 -13.66 -4.30
CA TYR A 15 -19.18 -12.62 -5.33
C TYR A 15 -19.78 -13.13 -6.64
N LEU A 16 -20.76 -12.41 -7.18
CA LEU A 16 -21.46 -12.78 -8.41
C LEU A 16 -21.34 -11.67 -9.45
N LEU A 17 -20.95 -12.02 -10.69
CA LEU A 17 -21.07 -11.12 -11.83
C LEU A 17 -22.51 -11.14 -12.34
N ARG A 18 -23.14 -9.98 -12.40
CA ARG A 18 -24.56 -9.84 -12.76
C ARG A 18 -24.78 -8.78 -13.82
N GLU A 19 -25.82 -8.99 -14.60
CA GLU A 19 -26.31 -8.02 -15.56
C GLU A 19 -27.75 -7.64 -15.25
N SER A 20 -28.01 -6.33 -15.28
CA SER A 20 -29.36 -5.78 -15.15
C SER A 20 -29.96 -5.61 -16.54
N TYR A 21 -31.17 -6.13 -16.75
CA TYR A 21 -31.90 -6.03 -18.01
C TYR A 21 -33.37 -5.69 -17.74
N ARG A 22 -34.11 -5.23 -18.75
CA ARG A 22 -35.54 -4.89 -18.63
C ARG A 22 -36.41 -5.93 -19.32
N VAL A 23 -37.50 -6.29 -18.66
CA VAL A 23 -38.61 -7.06 -19.23
C VAL A 23 -39.87 -6.21 -19.04
N GLY A 24 -40.34 -5.60 -20.12
CA GLY A 24 -41.38 -4.57 -20.05
C GLY A 24 -40.99 -3.44 -19.11
N LYS A 25 -41.84 -3.15 -18.11
CA LYS A 25 -41.60 -2.10 -17.11
C LYS A 25 -40.73 -2.53 -15.91
N LYS A 26 -40.31 -3.81 -15.83
CA LYS A 26 -39.57 -4.35 -14.68
C LYS A 26 -38.09 -4.53 -15.00
N VAL A 27 -37.21 -4.05 -14.10
CA VAL A 27 -35.78 -4.37 -14.13
C VAL A 27 -35.56 -5.71 -13.44
N ARG A 28 -34.80 -6.59 -14.08
CA ARG A 28 -34.38 -7.90 -13.56
C ARG A 28 -32.86 -8.00 -13.55
N LYS A 29 -32.33 -8.88 -12.72
CA LYS A 29 -30.90 -9.22 -12.69
C LYS A 29 -30.71 -10.67 -13.13
N ARG A 30 -29.79 -10.94 -14.05
CA ARG A 30 -29.30 -12.30 -14.34
C ARG A 30 -27.88 -12.47 -13.83
N THR A 31 -27.58 -13.64 -13.28
CA THR A 31 -26.22 -14.00 -12.90
C THR A 31 -25.50 -14.54 -14.13
N LEU A 32 -24.32 -13.99 -14.41
CA LEU A 32 -23.47 -14.38 -15.52
C LEU A 32 -22.38 -15.35 -15.07
N ALA A 33 -21.79 -15.11 -13.90
CA ALA A 33 -20.72 -15.94 -13.35
C ALA A 33 -20.65 -15.84 -11.82
N ASN A 34 -20.09 -16.88 -11.19
CA ASN A 34 -19.66 -16.86 -9.79
C ASN A 34 -18.16 -16.56 -9.74
N LEU A 35 -17.79 -15.49 -9.06
CA LEU A 35 -16.42 -14.99 -8.94
C LEU A 35 -15.79 -15.27 -7.56
N SER A 36 -16.44 -16.06 -6.71
CA SER A 36 -16.01 -16.26 -5.31
C SER A 36 -14.66 -16.96 -5.15
N ALA A 37 -14.14 -17.57 -6.22
CA ALA A 37 -12.80 -18.16 -6.26
C ALA A 37 -11.68 -17.10 -6.37
N LEU A 38 -11.99 -15.88 -6.79
CA LEU A 38 -11.02 -14.78 -6.90
C LEU A 38 -10.70 -14.18 -5.53
N SER A 39 -9.53 -13.56 -5.36
CA SER A 39 -9.16 -12.81 -4.16
C SER A 39 -9.95 -11.50 -4.06
N ASP A 40 -9.96 -10.86 -2.89
CA ASP A 40 -10.67 -9.59 -2.71
C ASP A 40 -10.04 -8.47 -3.56
N GLU A 41 -8.72 -8.49 -3.73
CA GLU A 41 -7.99 -7.55 -4.61
C GLU A 41 -8.42 -7.71 -6.07
N GLN A 42 -8.57 -8.94 -6.56
CA GLN A 42 -9.03 -9.21 -7.92
C GLN A 42 -10.47 -8.73 -8.12
N ILE A 43 -11.34 -8.93 -7.12
CA ILE A 43 -12.72 -8.45 -7.14
C ILE A 43 -12.77 -6.93 -7.22
N GLU A 44 -11.99 -6.22 -6.41
CA GLU A 44 -11.95 -4.76 -6.41
C GLU A 44 -11.38 -4.19 -7.72
N ALA A 45 -10.35 -4.82 -8.28
CA ALA A 45 -9.84 -4.45 -9.60
C ALA A 45 -10.92 -4.59 -10.69
N MET A 46 -11.69 -5.70 -10.68
CA MET A 46 -12.80 -5.88 -11.62
C MET A 46 -13.93 -4.87 -11.40
N ARG A 47 -14.25 -4.50 -10.15
CA ARG A 47 -15.23 -3.44 -9.85
C ARG A 47 -14.79 -2.11 -10.46
N ALA A 48 -13.52 -1.74 -10.30
CA ALA A 48 -12.96 -0.53 -10.87
C ALA A 48 -13.10 -0.51 -12.41
N VAL A 49 -12.72 -1.60 -13.09
CA VAL A 49 -12.88 -1.73 -14.54
C VAL A 49 -14.35 -1.60 -14.97
N LEU A 50 -15.28 -2.28 -14.27
CA LEU A 50 -16.71 -2.22 -14.57
C LEU A 50 -17.34 -0.84 -14.28
N ALA A 51 -16.75 -0.06 -13.39
CA ALA A 51 -17.12 1.33 -13.12
C ALA A 51 -16.53 2.32 -14.13
N GLY A 52 -15.72 1.86 -15.09
CA GLY A 52 -15.05 2.69 -16.09
C GLY A 52 -13.77 3.36 -15.58
N VAL A 53 -13.25 2.93 -14.43
CA VAL A 53 -11.95 3.40 -13.93
C VAL A 53 -10.84 2.72 -14.74
N ALA A 54 -9.92 3.50 -15.27
CA ALA A 54 -8.77 2.98 -15.98
C ALA A 54 -7.82 2.26 -15.00
N VAL A 55 -7.65 0.96 -15.19
CA VAL A 55 -6.67 0.14 -14.48
C VAL A 55 -5.53 -0.16 -15.45
N ARG A 56 -4.29 0.05 -15.01
CA ARG A 56 -3.06 -0.17 -15.80
C ARG A 56 -2.06 -0.97 -14.96
N PRO A 57 -1.19 -1.77 -15.60
CA PRO A 57 -0.02 -2.33 -14.92
C PRO A 57 0.79 -1.22 -14.25
N VAL A 58 1.29 -1.48 -13.04
CA VAL A 58 2.04 -0.48 -12.26
C VAL A 58 3.30 -0.05 -13.02
N GLU A 59 3.90 -0.99 -13.75
CA GLU A 59 5.11 -0.81 -14.56
C GLU A 59 4.89 0.14 -15.75
N GLU A 60 3.65 0.27 -16.23
CA GLU A 60 3.29 1.26 -17.26
C GLU A 60 3.05 2.65 -16.68
N LEU A 61 2.68 2.73 -15.40
CA LEU A 61 2.35 3.99 -14.71
C LEU A 61 3.58 4.63 -14.07
N PHE A 62 4.52 3.81 -13.59
CA PHE A 62 5.67 4.27 -12.83
C PHE A 62 6.96 3.76 -13.47
N ALA A 63 7.84 4.71 -13.80
CA ALA A 63 9.21 4.40 -14.16
C ALA A 63 10.11 4.51 -12.92
N VAL A 64 10.96 3.50 -12.71
CA VAL A 64 12.05 3.60 -11.73
C VAL A 64 13.08 4.60 -12.27
N VAL A 65 13.04 5.83 -11.77
CA VAL A 65 13.95 6.91 -12.24
C VAL A 65 15.38 6.71 -11.75
N ARG A 66 15.55 6.16 -10.54
CA ARG A 66 16.87 5.83 -9.97
C ARG A 66 16.73 4.89 -8.77
N SER A 67 17.73 4.04 -8.58
CA SER A 67 17.95 3.29 -7.35
C SER A 67 19.06 3.98 -6.55
N ARG A 68 18.79 4.37 -5.30
CA ARG A 68 19.84 4.94 -4.43
C ARG A 68 20.48 3.81 -3.61
N PRO A 69 21.82 3.71 -3.55
CA PRO A 69 22.45 2.83 -2.59
C PRO A 69 22.03 3.30 -1.19
N HIS A 70 21.48 2.41 -0.36
CA HIS A 70 21.04 2.73 1.00
C HIS A 70 21.63 1.78 2.05
N GLY A 71 22.46 0.82 1.65
CA GLY A 71 23.07 -0.14 2.58
C GLY A 71 23.90 0.53 3.67
N HIS A 72 24.60 1.63 3.34
CA HIS A 72 25.33 2.44 4.32
C HIS A 72 24.38 3.12 5.34
N VAL A 73 23.25 3.66 4.87
CA VAL A 73 22.20 4.23 5.73
C VAL A 73 21.64 3.16 6.67
N GLN A 74 21.34 1.98 6.14
CA GLN A 74 20.83 0.85 6.90
C GLN A 74 21.84 0.37 7.95
N ALA A 75 23.12 0.28 7.60
CA ALA A 75 24.18 -0.12 8.53
C ALA A 75 24.25 0.83 9.74
N VAL A 76 24.17 2.14 9.51
CA VAL A 76 24.13 3.14 10.58
C VAL A 76 22.88 2.97 11.44
N ARG A 77 21.69 2.81 10.85
CA ARG A 77 20.46 2.60 11.63
C ARG A 77 20.52 1.34 12.49
N VAL A 78 21.03 0.23 11.94
CA VAL A 78 21.20 -1.03 12.67
C VAL A 78 22.20 -0.85 13.82
N ALA A 79 23.31 -0.14 13.61
CA ALA A 79 24.27 0.16 14.67
C ALA A 79 23.63 0.99 15.80
N MET A 80 22.85 2.03 15.48
CA MET A 80 22.12 2.84 16.46
C MET A 80 21.15 2.00 17.30
N GLN A 81 20.42 1.07 16.66
CA GLN A 81 19.52 0.15 17.35
C GLN A 81 20.28 -0.78 18.30
N ARG A 82 21.38 -1.39 17.84
CA ARG A 82 22.21 -2.30 18.66
C ARG A 82 22.85 -1.60 19.86
N LEU A 83 23.17 -0.32 19.71
CA LEU A 83 23.73 0.51 20.80
C LEU A 83 22.65 1.10 21.72
N GLY A 84 21.36 0.85 21.47
CA GLY A 84 20.27 1.43 22.25
C GLY A 84 20.16 2.95 22.13
N PHE A 85 20.70 3.55 21.07
CA PHE A 85 20.81 5.00 20.92
C PHE A 85 19.46 5.71 20.99
N GLU A 86 18.40 5.13 20.41
CA GLU A 86 17.05 5.70 20.46
C GLU A 86 16.58 5.96 21.90
N GLY A 87 16.89 5.03 22.81
CA GLY A 87 16.53 5.12 24.22
C GLY A 87 17.29 6.22 24.98
N LEU A 88 18.46 6.64 24.47
CA LEU A 88 19.22 7.77 25.01
C LEU A 88 18.56 9.11 24.67
N ILE A 89 17.85 9.18 23.55
CA ILE A 89 17.16 10.39 23.10
C ILE A 89 15.80 10.51 23.79
N ALA A 90 15.00 9.44 23.79
CA ALA A 90 13.72 9.41 24.47
C ALA A 90 13.28 7.96 24.77
N SER A 91 12.67 7.75 25.93
CA SER A 91 12.18 6.44 26.38
C SER A 91 11.00 5.90 25.55
N ARG A 92 10.27 6.76 24.83
CA ARG A 92 9.15 6.39 23.95
C ARG A 92 9.41 6.84 22.53
N ALA A 93 8.83 6.12 21.57
CA ALA A 93 8.87 6.52 20.17
C ALA A 93 8.09 7.82 19.96
N SER A 94 8.71 8.77 19.27
CA SER A 94 8.09 10.03 18.86
C SER A 94 8.70 10.54 17.55
N PRO A 95 7.99 11.42 16.81
CA PRO A 95 8.55 12.06 15.64
C PRO A 95 9.85 12.82 15.92
N GLU A 96 9.98 13.44 17.09
CA GLU A 96 11.17 14.18 17.52
C GLU A 96 12.36 13.25 17.69
N ARG A 97 12.14 12.09 18.32
CA ARG A 97 13.19 11.06 18.50
C ARG A 97 13.71 10.56 17.15
N GLU A 98 12.80 10.27 16.22
CA GLU A 98 13.19 9.81 14.88
C GLU A 98 13.91 10.90 14.07
N ARG A 99 13.51 12.18 14.20
CA ARG A 99 14.22 13.31 13.58
C ARG A 99 15.64 13.43 14.11
N VAL A 100 15.83 13.37 15.43
CA VAL A 100 17.18 13.42 16.03
C VAL A 100 18.02 12.23 15.57
N CYS A 101 17.45 11.02 15.55
CA CYS A 101 18.15 9.85 15.03
C CYS A 101 18.54 10.03 13.56
N ALA A 102 17.67 10.59 12.73
CA ALA A 102 17.95 10.88 11.33
C ALA A 102 19.06 11.93 11.17
N MET A 103 19.06 12.99 11.98
CA MET A 103 20.12 14.01 11.98
C MET A 103 21.48 13.41 12.35
N VAL A 104 21.51 12.55 13.36
CA VAL A 104 22.73 11.86 13.78
C VAL A 104 23.19 10.88 12.71
N ALA A 105 22.28 10.08 12.15
CA ALA A 105 22.60 9.17 11.06
C ALA A 105 23.16 9.92 9.84
N ALA A 106 22.53 11.02 9.43
CA ALA A 106 23.03 11.88 8.35
C ALA A 106 24.46 12.36 8.63
N ARG A 107 24.76 12.72 9.89
CA ARG A 107 26.09 13.17 10.30
C ARG A 107 27.16 12.08 10.25
N VAL A 108 26.79 10.83 10.55
CA VAL A 108 27.68 9.67 10.45
C VAL A 108 27.93 9.32 8.98
N LEU A 109 26.90 9.39 8.14
CA LEU A 109 26.97 9.05 6.72
C LEU A 109 27.76 10.10 5.91
N ALA A 110 27.65 11.38 6.28
CA ALA A 110 28.33 12.49 5.63
C ALA A 110 28.97 13.42 6.69
N PRO A 111 30.16 13.09 7.19
CA PRO A 111 30.85 13.91 8.19
C PRO A 111 31.28 15.26 7.59
N HIS A 112 30.77 16.36 8.16
CA HIS A 112 31.15 17.72 7.78
C HIS A 112 31.60 18.56 8.99
N THR A 113 31.91 19.84 8.81
CA THR A 113 32.08 20.76 9.95
C THR A 113 30.71 21.04 10.58
N LYS A 114 30.68 21.51 11.84
CA LYS A 114 29.43 21.76 12.59
C LYS A 114 28.43 22.66 11.83
N LEU A 115 28.93 23.61 11.04
CA LEU A 115 28.13 24.58 10.29
C LEU A 115 27.76 24.13 8.87
N ALA A 116 28.30 23.01 8.39
CA ALA A 116 28.16 22.58 7.00
C ALA A 116 27.17 21.41 6.82
N THR A 117 26.23 21.24 7.74
CA THR A 117 25.17 20.21 7.59
C THR A 117 23.99 20.84 6.84
N THR A 118 23.84 20.50 5.55
CA THR A 118 22.72 20.91 4.68
C THR A 118 21.59 19.89 4.69
#